data_AF-A0A9N9B2Z2-F1
#
_entry.id   AF-A0A9N9B2Z2-F1
#
_cell.length_a   1.000
_cell.length_b   1.000
_cell.length_c   1.000
_cell.angle_alpha   90.00
_cell.angle_beta   90.00
_cell.angle_gamma   90.00
#
_symmetry.space_group_name_H-M   'P 1'
#
loop_
_entity.id
_entity.type
_entity.pdbx_description
1 polymer ?
#
loop_
_entity_poly.entity_id
_entity_poly.type
_entity_poly.pdbx_seq_one_letter_code
_entity_poly.pdbx_strand_id
1 'polypeptide(L)'
;MNVHPQDDNIEFVDTPSPSLMCPVCHDVCREPLITTVCNHSFCGACIFQSLEIEPYCPLCRTRIKVDDLHPNLALGSLIQELPVHCSNKKYGCPTSVRLDSHQHHLMYCTYSPAFCKNSKYGCDFKGTTKTTQEHLEQCVYEKFKEYIESNNDRIAKLEKKIEEQQSELVKLQKIVKPSRIKHTSTNDLVNGNGDHNFSPEEEESEFTFPRGDIVCCRTISQHTCGVTSLAYNDGLIFAGAYDGSTKIFREQTGELIKNLHDHEMSVWALAVHVESERFFSAGSDGTIKVWDWKADTSSCIRTLTKHSGKIYGLVVNNNRLYSASSDKTIKVWDPVTLENLATFTGHTDGVNNLIAMENGKLATAGSDSSVKIWDVASGKCLHTISSHSSEVLDVTAGDNMLFASTYDAVIHAYNLNDYTPVATLSGHNWEVWQLEYTNGSLFSASFDHTIKRWNMRNQMMACDLTLKGHQGFVHAMTLGNCNLITGCADRTIKIWR
;
A
#
# COMPACT_ATOMS: atom_id res chain seq x y z
N MET A 1 -1.42 25.90 10.89
CA MET A 1 -1.33 25.67 12.36
C MET A 1 -0.54 26.83 12.94
N ASN A 2 -1.22 27.73 13.66
CA ASN A 2 -0.57 28.80 14.41
C ASN A 2 0.19 28.16 15.57
N VAL A 3 1.50 28.01 15.41
CA VAL A 3 2.39 27.72 16.53
C VAL A 3 2.47 29.02 17.32
N HIS A 4 1.69 29.12 18.39
CA HIS A 4 2.02 30.05 19.47
C HIS A 4 3.42 29.64 19.97
N PRO A 5 4.44 30.51 19.87
CA PRO A 5 5.75 30.19 20.44
C PRO A 5 5.55 30.12 21.95
N GLN A 6 5.66 28.91 22.48
CA GLN A 6 5.81 28.65 23.91
C GLN A 6 7.14 29.29 24.35
N ASP A 7 7.07 30.11 25.40
CA ASP A 7 8.16 30.67 26.22
C ASP A 7 9.59 30.53 25.65
N ASP A 8 9.97 31.47 24.78
CA ASP A 8 11.39 31.71 24.50
C ASP A 8 12.01 32.34 25.76
N ASN A 9 12.93 31.62 26.41
CA ASN A 9 13.82 32.20 27.42
C ASN A 9 14.63 33.34 26.79
N ILE A 10 14.18 34.58 27.01
CA ILE A 10 14.85 35.78 26.52
C ILE A 10 16.18 35.91 27.25
N GLU A 11 17.28 35.78 26.52
CA GLU A 11 18.64 35.91 27.05
C GLU A 11 19.07 37.40 26.98
N PHE A 12 19.21 38.04 28.13
CA PHE A 12 19.69 39.42 28.21
C PHE A 12 21.20 39.47 27.92
N VAL A 13 21.64 40.54 27.23
CA VAL A 13 23.07 40.73 26.91
C VAL A 13 23.87 41.00 28.18
N ASP A 14 23.31 41.80 29.09
CA ASP A 14 23.88 42.15 30.38
C ASP A 14 22.94 41.70 31.51
N THR A 15 23.47 41.45 32.71
CA THR A 15 22.64 41.09 33.87
C THR A 15 21.78 42.29 34.27
N PRO A 16 20.43 42.18 34.25
CA PRO A 16 19.53 43.27 34.59
C PRO A 16 19.76 43.78 36.01
N SER A 17 19.54 45.07 36.23
CA SER A 17 19.72 45.65 37.56
C SER A 17 18.71 45.07 38.56
N PRO A 18 19.08 44.88 39.84
CA PRO A 18 18.18 44.33 40.86
C PRO A 18 16.87 45.11 41.04
N SER A 19 16.85 46.39 40.69
CA SER A 19 15.67 47.25 40.76
C SER A 19 14.60 46.93 39.70
N LEU A 20 14.95 46.19 38.65
CA LEU A 20 14.04 45.74 37.59
C LEU A 20 13.50 44.32 37.87
N MET A 21 13.99 43.66 38.91
CA MET A 21 13.66 42.29 39.26
C MET A 21 12.45 42.23 40.17
N CYS A 22 11.60 41.23 39.96
CA CYS A 22 10.46 40.99 40.81
C CYS A 22 10.93 40.38 42.14
N PRO A 23 10.52 40.93 43.30
CA PRO A 23 10.92 40.40 44.60
C PRO A 23 10.37 39.01 44.94
N VAL A 24 9.39 38.53 44.18
CA VAL A 24 8.73 37.23 44.41
C VAL A 24 9.36 36.15 43.54
N CYS A 25 9.32 36.32 42.21
CA CYS A 25 9.87 35.31 41.30
C CYS A 25 11.37 35.47 41.00
N HIS A 26 12.01 36.55 41.46
CA HIS A 26 13.43 36.84 41.24
C HIS A 26 13.83 36.86 39.75
N ASP A 27 12.87 37.18 38.86
CA ASP A 27 13.07 37.36 37.42
C ASP A 27 12.73 38.81 37.04
N VAL A 28 13.11 39.26 35.84
CA VAL A 28 12.79 40.61 35.35
C VAL A 28 11.28 40.82 35.36
N CYS A 29 10.82 41.97 35.86
CA CYS A 29 9.39 42.24 36.02
C CYS A 29 8.62 42.17 34.69
N ARG A 30 7.68 41.22 34.56
CA ARG A 30 6.75 41.14 33.44
C ARG A 30 5.43 41.80 33.81
N GLU A 31 4.97 42.72 32.98
CA GLU A 31 3.77 43.54 33.24
C GLU A 31 3.80 44.15 34.65
N PRO A 32 4.76 45.04 34.93
CA PRO A 32 5.00 45.51 36.29
C PRO A 32 3.80 46.28 36.83
N LEU A 33 3.30 45.86 37.99
CA LEU A 33 2.28 46.57 38.76
C LEU A 33 2.92 47.21 39.99
N ILE A 34 2.55 48.46 40.30
CA ILE A 34 2.93 49.17 41.50
C ILE A 34 1.73 49.29 42.45
N THR A 35 2.01 49.10 43.73
CA THR A 35 1.01 49.25 44.80
C THR A 35 0.95 50.71 45.24
N THR A 36 -0.21 51.34 45.25
CA THR A 36 -0.33 52.77 45.67
C THR A 36 -0.12 52.98 47.17
N VAL A 37 -0.30 51.92 47.96
CA VAL A 37 -0.19 51.98 49.43
C VAL A 37 1.26 51.93 49.91
N CYS A 38 2.14 51.18 49.23
CA CYS A 38 3.54 51.00 49.68
C CYS A 38 4.58 51.14 48.58
N ASN A 39 4.20 51.54 47.36
CA ASN A 39 5.07 51.82 46.21
C ASN A 39 6.01 50.67 45.82
N HIS A 40 5.66 49.43 46.14
CA HIS A 40 6.43 48.26 45.72
C HIS A 40 5.95 47.78 44.35
N SER A 41 6.89 47.37 43.51
CA SER A 41 6.61 46.87 42.17
C SER A 41 6.80 45.36 42.08
N PHE A 42 5.89 44.69 41.38
CA PHE A 42 5.86 43.23 41.20
C PHE A 42 5.46 42.86 39.77
N CYS A 43 5.77 41.63 39.34
CA CYS A 43 5.10 41.06 38.16
C CYS A 43 3.60 40.96 38.42
N GLY A 44 2.78 41.27 37.41
CA GLY A 44 1.32 41.16 37.50
C GLY A 44 0.87 39.79 38.02
N ALA A 45 1.35 38.72 37.39
CA ALA A 45 1.02 37.35 37.80
C ALA A 45 1.43 37.03 39.26
N CYS A 46 2.60 37.48 39.70
CA CYS A 46 3.10 37.21 41.05
C CYS A 46 2.29 37.93 42.14
N ILE A 47 1.89 39.19 41.90
CA ILE A 47 1.10 39.93 42.89
C ILE A 47 -0.34 39.45 42.93
N PHE A 48 -0.95 39.10 41.79
CA PHE A 48 -2.29 38.52 41.77
C PHE A 48 -2.33 37.18 42.50
N GLN A 49 -1.39 36.28 42.21
CA GLN A 49 -1.30 35.00 42.91
C GLN A 49 -1.03 35.17 44.42
N SER A 50 -0.24 36.16 44.81
CA SER A 50 0.00 36.45 46.23
C SER A 50 -1.26 36.95 46.94
N LEU A 51 -2.03 37.83 46.28
CA LEU A 51 -3.27 38.39 46.83
C LEU A 51 -4.42 37.38 46.91
N GLU A 52 -4.42 36.35 46.05
CA GLU A 52 -5.34 35.20 46.17
C GLU A 52 -5.10 34.40 47.44
N ILE A 53 -3.85 34.35 47.92
CA ILE A 53 -3.47 33.62 49.14
C ILE A 53 -3.69 34.48 50.37
N GLU A 54 -3.12 35.69 50.39
CA GLU A 54 -3.19 36.63 51.51
C GLU A 54 -3.30 38.07 51.02
N PRO A 55 -4.21 38.91 51.57
CA PRO A 55 -4.41 40.30 51.12
C PRO A 55 -3.36 41.27 51.70
N TYR A 56 -2.09 40.89 51.61
CA TYR A 56 -0.94 41.63 52.13
C TYR A 56 0.17 41.74 51.09
N CYS A 57 0.91 42.84 51.14
CA CYS A 57 2.14 43.02 50.38
C CYS A 57 3.15 41.90 50.70
N PRO A 58 3.66 41.16 49.70
CA PRO A 58 4.68 40.12 49.93
C PRO A 58 5.96 40.63 50.59
N LEU A 59 6.29 41.91 50.41
CA LEU A 59 7.51 42.52 50.97
C LEU A 59 7.33 43.12 52.36
N CYS A 60 6.37 44.04 52.51
CA CYS A 60 6.25 44.86 53.72
C CYS A 60 5.03 44.51 54.59
N ARG A 61 4.26 43.48 54.20
CA ARG A 61 3.05 42.99 54.91
C ARG A 61 1.96 44.05 55.14
N THR A 62 1.98 45.16 54.42
CA THR A 62 0.88 46.14 54.40
C THR A 62 -0.35 45.55 53.73
N ARG A 63 -1.56 45.83 54.22
CA ARG A 63 -2.80 45.35 53.59
C ARG A 63 -3.01 46.00 52.22
N ILE A 64 -3.27 45.19 51.20
CA ILE A 64 -3.44 45.65 49.80
C ILE A 64 -4.66 44.96 49.20
N LYS A 65 -5.43 45.70 48.38
CA LYS A 65 -6.50 45.16 47.54
C LYS A 65 -6.11 45.19 46.07
N VAL A 66 -6.85 44.45 45.25
CA VAL A 66 -6.68 44.46 43.80
C VAL A 66 -6.85 45.87 43.21
N ASP A 67 -7.78 46.66 43.76
CA ASP A 67 -8.02 48.05 43.32
C ASP A 67 -6.83 48.99 43.61
N ASP A 68 -5.90 48.60 44.48
CA ASP A 68 -4.71 49.40 44.83
C ASP A 68 -3.53 49.14 43.87
N LEU A 69 -3.70 48.25 42.89
CA LEU A 69 -2.69 47.88 41.90
C LEU A 69 -2.83 48.72 40.63
N HIS A 70 -1.77 49.41 40.25
CA HIS A 70 -1.71 50.18 39.01
C HIS A 70 -0.54 49.77 38.13
N PRO A 71 -0.66 49.84 36.79
CA PRO A 71 0.46 49.61 35.90
C PRO A 71 1.62 50.57 36.16
N ASN A 72 2.82 50.04 36.40
CA ASN A 72 4.04 50.82 36.52
C ASN A 72 4.64 51.05 35.13
N LEU A 73 4.08 52.01 34.40
CA LEU A 73 4.48 52.31 33.02
C LEU A 73 5.95 52.75 32.93
N ALA A 74 6.48 53.46 33.93
CA ALA A 74 7.87 53.91 33.96
C ALA A 74 8.85 52.72 34.07
N LEU A 75 8.55 51.76 34.95
CA LEU A 75 9.31 50.53 35.07
C LEU A 75 9.18 49.68 33.81
N GLY A 76 7.99 49.63 33.22
CA GLY A 76 7.74 48.96 31.93
C GLY A 76 8.61 49.51 30.80
N SER A 77 8.73 50.83 30.67
CA SER A 77 9.57 51.48 29.67
C SER A 77 11.06 51.18 29.86
N LEU A 78 11.57 51.18 31.09
CA LEU A 78 12.97 50.83 31.37
C LEU A 78 13.30 49.39 31.00
N ILE A 79 12.37 48.46 31.26
CA ILE A 79 12.54 47.04 30.91
C ILE A 79 12.53 46.85 29.39
N GLN A 80 11.72 47.61 28.67
CA GLN A 80 11.64 47.59 27.20
C GLN A 80 12.93 48.05 26.51
N GLU A 81 13.73 48.90 27.16
CA GLU A 81 15.02 49.39 26.63
C GLU A 81 16.17 48.39 26.79
N LEU A 82 15.99 47.31 27.57
CA LEU A 82 17.06 46.35 27.84
C LEU A 82 17.52 45.62 26.57
N PRO A 83 18.83 45.45 26.36
CA PRO A 83 19.37 44.71 25.24
C PRO A 83 19.23 43.20 25.46
N VAL A 84 18.64 42.52 24.48
CA VAL A 84 18.43 41.08 24.45
C VAL A 84 19.06 40.46 23.23
N HIS A 85 19.58 39.25 23.37
CA HIS A 85 19.99 38.44 22.23
C HIS A 85 18.76 37.96 21.46
N CYS A 86 18.89 37.89 20.13
CA CYS A 86 17.86 37.27 19.31
C CYS A 86 17.67 35.80 19.71
N SER A 87 16.41 35.33 19.82
CA SER A 87 16.09 33.91 20.08
C SER A 87 16.73 32.93 19.09
N ASN A 88 17.09 33.41 17.88
CA ASN A 88 17.76 32.64 16.84
C ASN A 88 19.30 32.65 16.95
N LYS A 89 19.88 33.08 18.08
CA LYS A 89 21.32 32.98 18.37
C LYS A 89 21.84 31.54 18.21
N LYS A 90 21.02 30.54 18.58
CA LYS A 90 21.29 29.10 18.36
C LYS A 90 21.45 28.71 16.89
N TYR A 91 20.90 29.50 15.97
CA TYR A 91 21.02 29.33 14.52
C TYR A 91 22.06 30.27 13.89
N GLY A 92 22.83 31.00 14.71
CA GLY A 92 23.94 31.85 14.27
C GLY A 92 23.62 33.33 14.09
N CYS A 93 22.50 33.82 14.63
CA CYS A 93 22.18 35.25 14.59
C CYS A 93 23.09 36.07 15.55
N PRO A 94 23.88 37.04 15.06
CA PRO A 94 24.81 37.80 15.90
C PRO A 94 24.19 39.07 16.52
N THR A 95 22.96 39.43 16.16
CA THR A 95 22.37 40.72 16.52
C THR A 95 21.72 40.68 17.91
N SER A 96 22.09 41.66 18.74
CA SER A 96 21.32 42.04 19.93
C SER A 96 20.42 43.23 19.61
N VAL A 97 19.21 43.22 20.16
CA VAL A 97 18.18 44.23 19.95
C VAL A 97 17.54 44.61 21.27
N ARG A 98 16.91 45.78 21.35
CA ARG A 98 16.10 46.14 22.52
C ARG A 98 14.89 45.21 22.64
N LEU A 99 14.43 44.99 23.87
CA LEU A 99 13.30 44.11 24.15
C LEU A 99 12.01 44.56 23.42
N ASP A 100 11.76 45.86 23.30
CA ASP A 100 10.63 46.42 22.53
C ASP A 100 10.65 46.04 21.04
N SER A 101 11.85 45.99 20.47
CA SER A 101 12.11 45.77 19.05
C SER A 101 12.41 44.29 18.76
N HIS A 102 12.47 43.45 19.80
CA HIS A 102 12.81 42.04 19.69
C HIS A 102 11.80 41.28 18.83
N GLN A 103 10.51 41.49 19.06
CA GLN A 103 9.46 40.87 18.23
C GLN A 103 9.52 41.33 16.77
N HIS A 104 9.80 42.61 16.55
CA HIS A 104 9.96 43.16 15.21
C HIS A 104 11.18 42.56 14.50
N HIS A 105 12.31 42.42 15.19
CA HIS A 105 13.50 41.76 14.65
C HIS A 105 13.25 40.28 14.32
N LEU A 106 12.54 39.54 15.18
CA LEU A 106 12.23 38.13 14.94
C LEU A 106 11.43 37.91 13.65
N MET A 107 10.50 38.83 13.31
CA MET A 107 9.73 38.75 12.06
C MET A 107 10.61 38.84 10.80
N TYR A 108 11.75 39.53 10.88
CA TYR A 108 12.64 39.76 9.73
C TYR A 108 14.02 39.11 9.91
N CYS A 109 14.18 38.22 10.89
CA CYS A 109 15.46 37.59 11.19
C CYS A 109 15.82 36.57 10.11
N THR A 110 16.93 36.80 9.41
CA THR A 110 17.41 35.93 8.32
C THR A 110 17.91 34.55 8.77
N TYR A 111 18.08 34.38 10.08
CA TYR A 111 18.47 33.12 10.74
C TYR A 111 17.28 32.37 11.34
N SER A 112 16.06 32.87 11.12
CA SER A 112 14.85 32.15 11.53
C SER A 112 14.76 30.80 10.81
N PRO A 113 14.32 29.73 11.51
CA PRO A 113 14.14 28.42 10.90
C PRO A 113 13.05 28.50 9.83
N ALA A 114 13.39 28.05 8.63
CA ALA A 114 12.51 28.11 7.46
C ALA A 114 12.49 26.77 6.73
N PHE A 115 11.32 26.50 6.14
CA PHE A 115 11.07 25.36 5.29
C PHE A 115 11.00 25.81 3.84
N CYS A 116 11.34 24.91 2.91
CA CYS A 116 11.18 25.20 1.50
C CYS A 116 9.69 25.43 1.15
N LYS A 117 9.41 26.39 0.26
CA LYS A 117 8.05 26.64 -0.24
C LYS A 117 7.44 25.42 -0.92
N ASN A 118 8.28 24.58 -1.53
CA ASN A 118 7.90 23.32 -2.16
C ASN A 118 7.78 22.15 -1.17
N SER A 119 7.80 22.40 0.14
CA SER A 119 7.47 21.38 1.14
C SER A 119 6.07 20.78 0.90
N LYS A 120 5.12 21.57 0.37
CA LYS A 120 3.80 21.08 -0.08
C LYS A 120 3.89 19.95 -1.12
N TYR A 121 4.96 19.93 -1.92
CA TYR A 121 5.20 18.93 -2.96
C TYR A 121 6.15 17.81 -2.50
N GLY A 122 6.53 17.77 -1.22
CA GLY A 122 7.41 16.71 -0.65
C GLY A 122 8.88 17.10 -0.55
N CYS A 123 9.22 18.40 -0.49
CA CYS A 123 10.59 18.82 -0.23
C CYS A 123 10.93 18.79 1.28
N ASP A 124 11.90 17.96 1.67
CA ASP A 124 12.32 17.75 3.06
C ASP A 124 13.37 18.75 3.58
N PHE A 125 13.59 19.87 2.89
CA PHE A 125 14.62 20.85 3.26
C PHE A 125 14.28 21.55 4.59
N LYS A 126 15.26 21.54 5.51
CA LYS A 126 15.23 22.25 6.79
C LYS A 126 16.46 23.15 6.89
N GLY A 127 16.26 24.46 7.02
CA GLY A 127 17.35 25.44 7.05
C GLY A 127 16.95 26.75 7.71
N THR A 128 17.71 27.82 7.46
CA THR A 128 17.36 29.18 7.84
C THR A 128 16.78 29.93 6.65
N THR A 129 16.07 31.04 6.86
CA THR A 129 15.56 31.86 5.74
C THR A 129 16.64 32.23 4.72
N LYS A 130 17.89 32.42 5.16
CA LYS A 130 19.05 32.65 4.29
C LYS A 130 19.37 31.43 3.40
N THR A 131 19.52 30.25 3.99
CA THR A 131 19.85 29.03 3.23
C THR A 131 18.68 28.52 2.40
N THR A 132 17.45 28.90 2.75
CA THR A 132 16.25 28.54 1.98
C THR A 132 16.21 29.23 0.62
N GLN A 133 16.72 30.47 0.52
CA GLN A 133 16.80 31.18 -0.77
C GLN A 133 17.79 30.51 -1.72
N GLU A 134 18.98 30.15 -1.24
CA GLU A 134 19.97 29.39 -2.02
C GLU A 134 19.44 27.99 -2.41
N HIS A 135 18.70 27.33 -1.51
CA HIS A 135 18.06 26.04 -1.79
C HIS A 135 16.98 26.14 -2.87
N LEU A 136 16.18 27.21 -2.91
CA LEU A 136 15.10 27.37 -3.89
C LEU A 136 15.61 27.35 -5.33
N GLU A 137 16.80 27.92 -5.59
CA GLU A 137 17.43 27.89 -6.93
C GLU A 137 17.86 26.48 -7.36
N GLN A 138 18.14 25.59 -6.40
CA GLN A 138 18.57 24.21 -6.63
C GLN A 138 17.46 23.18 -6.39
N CYS A 139 16.27 23.63 -5.99
CA CYS A 139 15.17 22.76 -5.61
C CYS A 139 14.59 22.04 -6.84
N VAL A 140 14.64 20.70 -6.81
CA VAL A 140 14.11 19.85 -7.89
C VAL A 140 12.64 20.16 -8.18
N TYR A 141 11.85 20.39 -7.13
CA TYR A 141 10.42 20.68 -7.24
C TYR A 141 10.10 22.05 -7.85
N GLU A 142 11.02 23.01 -7.81
CA GLU A 142 10.80 24.31 -8.47
C GLU A 142 10.80 24.15 -9.99
N LYS A 143 11.68 23.28 -10.52
CA LYS A 143 11.74 22.97 -11.97
C LYS A 143 10.51 22.20 -12.46
N PHE A 144 9.90 21.39 -11.60
CA PHE A 144 8.71 20.60 -11.94
C PHE A 144 7.40 21.27 -11.56
N LYS A 145 7.44 22.47 -10.96
CA LYS A 145 6.25 23.15 -10.44
C LYS A 145 5.17 23.35 -11.50
N GLU A 146 5.53 23.85 -12.69
CA GLU A 146 4.57 24.07 -13.79
C GLU A 146 3.93 22.75 -14.25
N TYR A 147 4.70 21.66 -14.26
CA TYR A 147 4.21 20.34 -14.63
C TYR A 147 3.26 19.77 -13.58
N ILE A 148 3.59 19.95 -12.29
CA ILE A 148 2.75 19.51 -11.16
C ILE A 148 1.43 20.31 -11.14
N GLU A 149 1.48 21.63 -11.32
CA GLU A 149 0.29 22.49 -11.37
C GLU A 149 -0.62 22.12 -12.56
N SER A 150 -0.04 21.89 -13.74
CA SER A 150 -0.78 21.43 -14.93
C SER A 150 -1.46 20.07 -14.72
N ASN A 151 -0.79 19.12 -14.07
CA ASN A 151 -1.38 17.82 -13.77
C ASN A 151 -2.48 17.92 -12.70
N ASN A 152 -2.30 18.75 -11.67
CA ASN A 152 -3.34 18.98 -10.67
C ASN A 152 -4.59 19.63 -11.29
N ASP A 153 -4.44 20.56 -12.24
CA ASP A 153 -5.56 21.12 -13.00
C ASP A 153 -6.28 20.06 -13.85
N ARG A 154 -5.54 19.11 -14.42
CA ARG A 154 -6.13 17.97 -15.15
C ARG A 154 -6.90 17.05 -14.21
N ILE A 155 -6.35 16.75 -13.03
CA ILE A 155 -7.01 15.94 -12.01
C ILE A 155 -8.30 16.62 -11.56
N ALA A 156 -8.28 17.91 -11.22
CA ALA A 156 -9.48 18.66 -10.84
C ALA A 156 -10.57 18.67 -11.92
N LYS A 157 -10.18 18.74 -13.20
CA LYS A 157 -11.12 18.62 -14.33
C LYS A 157 -11.71 17.22 -14.45
N LEU A 158 -10.96 16.18 -14.12
CA LEU A 158 -11.44 14.80 -14.12
C LEU A 158 -12.38 14.53 -12.94
N GLU A 159 -12.04 15.02 -11.75
CA GLU A 159 -12.88 14.93 -10.55
C GLU A 159 -14.25 15.58 -10.79
N LYS A 160 -14.28 16.79 -11.38
CA LYS A 160 -15.54 17.45 -11.75
C LYS A 160 -16.39 16.61 -12.71
N LYS A 161 -15.76 15.96 -13.71
CA LYS A 161 -16.48 15.06 -14.64
C LYS A 161 -17.04 13.83 -13.93
N ILE A 162 -16.30 13.28 -12.96
CA ILE A 162 -16.77 12.14 -12.15
C ILE A 162 -18.00 12.56 -11.34
N GLU A 163 -17.99 13.74 -10.69
CA GLU A 163 -19.16 14.25 -9.96
C GLU A 163 -20.37 14.48 -10.88
N GLU A 164 -20.16 15.04 -12.07
CA GLU A 164 -21.21 15.22 -13.08
C GLU A 164 -21.83 13.87 -13.47
N GLN A 165 -21.01 12.86 -13.77
CA GLN A 165 -21.47 11.51 -14.12
C GLN A 165 -22.17 10.79 -12.96
N GLN A 166 -21.66 10.93 -11.73
CA GLN A 166 -22.32 10.39 -10.53
C GLN A 166 -23.71 11.02 -10.33
N SER A 167 -23.85 12.32 -10.59
CA SER A 167 -25.15 13.00 -10.51
C SER A 167 -26.15 12.49 -11.55
N GLU A 168 -25.69 12.13 -12.75
CA GLU A 168 -26.53 11.53 -13.80
C GLU A 168 -26.94 10.11 -13.46
N LEU A 169 -26.02 9.29 -12.94
CA LEU A 169 -26.32 7.93 -12.49
C LEU A 169 -27.38 7.91 -11.39
N VAL A 170 -27.32 8.83 -10.43
CA VAL A 170 -28.36 8.97 -9.39
C VAL A 170 -29.72 9.36 -9.98
N LYS A 171 -29.76 10.19 -11.03
CA LYS A 171 -31.01 10.51 -11.75
C LYS A 171 -31.58 9.29 -12.46
N LEU A 172 -30.74 8.50 -13.12
CA LEU A 172 -31.14 7.28 -13.84
C LEU A 172 -31.60 6.18 -12.88
N GLN A 173 -30.95 6.01 -11.73
CA GLN A 173 -31.39 5.06 -10.69
C GLN A 173 -32.77 5.39 -10.11
N LYS A 174 -33.16 6.67 -10.04
CA LYS A 174 -34.52 7.06 -9.62
C LYS A 174 -35.60 6.67 -10.63
N ILE A 175 -35.23 6.50 -11.90
CA ILE A 175 -36.15 6.10 -12.98
C ILE A 175 -36.36 4.58 -12.96
N VAL A 176 -35.33 3.81 -12.56
CA VAL A 176 -35.40 2.35 -12.49
C VAL A 176 -35.80 1.89 -11.09
N LYS A 177 -37.11 1.76 -10.82
CA LYS A 177 -37.59 1.02 -9.63
C LYS A 177 -37.61 -0.49 -9.90
N PRO A 178 -37.08 -1.34 -9.00
CA PRO A 178 -37.17 -2.80 -9.16
C PRO A 178 -38.55 -3.33 -8.74
N SER A 179 -39.21 -4.05 -9.64
CA SER A 179 -40.39 -4.86 -9.36
C SER A 179 -40.01 -6.12 -8.56
N ARG A 180 -40.51 -6.19 -7.32
CA ARG A 180 -40.37 -7.34 -6.40
C ARG A 180 -41.15 -8.55 -6.95
N ILE A 181 -40.45 -9.65 -7.29
CA ILE A 181 -41.08 -10.95 -7.54
C ILE A 181 -41.03 -11.75 -6.21
N LYS A 182 -42.20 -12.20 -5.74
CA LYS A 182 -42.36 -13.10 -4.59
C LYS A 182 -42.21 -14.54 -5.08
N HIS A 183 -41.27 -15.31 -4.53
CA HIS A 183 -41.28 -16.76 -4.63
C HIS A 183 -41.95 -17.36 -3.39
N THR A 184 -43.03 -18.10 -3.61
CA THR A 184 -43.69 -19.00 -2.66
C THR A 184 -43.00 -20.37 -2.74
N SER A 185 -42.41 -20.82 -1.64
CA SER A 185 -41.92 -22.20 -1.47
C SER A 185 -42.97 -23.02 -0.73
N THR A 186 -43.44 -24.08 -1.37
CA THR A 186 -44.21 -25.17 -0.77
C THR A 186 -43.25 -26.20 -0.19
N ASN A 187 -43.33 -26.41 1.12
CA ASN A 187 -42.81 -27.60 1.79
C ASN A 187 -43.71 -28.78 1.44
N ASP A 188 -43.12 -29.95 1.16
CA ASP A 188 -43.71 -31.22 1.57
C ASP A 188 -42.63 -32.23 1.93
N LEU A 189 -42.85 -32.81 3.11
CA LEU A 189 -42.05 -33.79 3.82
C LEU A 189 -42.24 -35.19 3.22
N VAL A 190 -41.16 -35.97 3.10
CA VAL A 190 -41.25 -37.43 3.23
C VAL A 190 -40.06 -37.92 4.05
N ASN A 191 -40.38 -38.38 5.28
CA ASN A 191 -39.52 -39.20 6.13
C ASN A 191 -39.38 -40.60 5.52
N GLY A 192 -38.17 -41.14 5.57
CA GLY A 192 -37.89 -42.56 5.36
C GLY A 192 -36.67 -42.98 6.16
N ASN A 193 -36.89 -43.61 7.31
CA ASN A 193 -35.86 -44.26 8.12
C ASN A 193 -35.27 -45.47 7.37
N GLY A 194 -33.96 -45.63 7.45
CA GLY A 194 -33.24 -46.82 6.99
C GLY A 194 -31.89 -46.91 7.70
N ASP A 195 -31.88 -47.60 8.83
CA ASP A 195 -30.67 -48.02 9.53
C ASP A 195 -29.88 -49.00 8.66
N HIS A 196 -28.71 -48.58 8.20
CA HIS A 196 -27.68 -49.50 7.72
C HIS A 196 -26.31 -49.11 8.25
N ASN A 197 -25.79 -50.00 9.11
CA ASN A 197 -24.40 -50.12 9.52
C ASN A 197 -23.44 -49.92 8.35
N PHE A 198 -22.50 -48.98 8.50
CA PHE A 198 -21.26 -48.97 7.74
C PHE A 198 -20.08 -49.14 8.70
N SER A 199 -19.33 -50.20 8.43
CA SER A 199 -17.98 -50.45 8.90
C SER A 199 -17.02 -49.32 8.45
N PRO A 200 -15.94 -49.05 9.20
CA PRO A 200 -14.94 -48.08 8.80
C PRO A 200 -13.98 -48.74 7.81
N GLU A 201 -14.19 -48.49 6.53
CA GLU A 201 -13.21 -48.81 5.49
C GLU A 201 -12.81 -47.53 4.75
N GLU A 202 -11.49 -47.35 4.76
CA GLU A 202 -10.65 -46.59 3.83
C GLU A 202 -10.45 -45.09 4.11
N GLU A 203 -9.33 -44.83 4.78
CA GLU A 203 -8.56 -43.59 4.76
C GLU A 203 -8.29 -43.17 3.31
N GLU A 204 -9.19 -42.39 2.71
CA GLU A 204 -8.80 -41.50 1.62
C GLU A 204 -7.95 -40.40 2.23
N SER A 205 -6.65 -40.43 1.91
CA SER A 205 -5.68 -39.38 2.25
C SER A 205 -6.04 -38.10 1.52
N GLU A 206 -7.06 -37.39 2.00
CA GLU A 206 -7.43 -36.07 1.52
C GLU A 206 -6.31 -35.12 1.96
N PHE A 207 -5.55 -34.61 0.99
CA PHE A 207 -4.47 -33.63 1.19
C PHE A 207 -5.06 -32.32 1.73
N THR A 208 -5.34 -32.26 3.03
CA THR A 208 -5.87 -31.07 3.67
C THR A 208 -4.73 -30.10 3.94
N PHE A 209 -4.74 -28.97 3.24
CA PHE A 209 -3.94 -27.80 3.62
C PHE A 209 -4.24 -27.46 5.10
N PRO A 210 -3.22 -27.19 5.93
CA PRO A 210 -3.40 -27.07 7.38
C PRO A 210 -4.43 -25.97 7.72
N ARG A 211 -5.46 -26.38 8.48
CA ARG A 211 -6.56 -25.49 8.91
C ARG A 211 -6.20 -24.60 10.11
N GLY A 212 -5.03 -24.82 10.72
CA GLY A 212 -4.53 -24.09 11.88
C GLY A 212 -3.78 -22.80 11.54
N ASP A 213 -3.05 -22.27 12.52
CA ASP A 213 -2.15 -21.13 12.35
C ASP A 213 -1.05 -21.49 11.34
N ILE A 214 -1.02 -20.77 10.22
CA ILE A 214 0.03 -20.94 9.22
C ILE A 214 1.24 -20.10 9.66
N VAL A 215 2.41 -20.73 9.75
CA VAL A 215 3.66 -20.07 10.14
C VAL A 215 4.69 -20.15 9.02
N CYS A 216 5.52 -19.11 8.91
CA CYS A 216 6.64 -19.10 7.98
C CYS A 216 7.71 -20.10 8.47
N CYS A 217 7.81 -21.26 7.83
CA CYS A 217 8.78 -22.30 8.19
C CYS A 217 10.15 -22.07 7.54
N ARG A 218 10.22 -21.36 6.41
CA ARG A 218 11.47 -21.08 5.71
C ARG A 218 11.44 -19.74 4.99
N THR A 219 12.58 -19.06 4.97
CA THR A 219 12.82 -17.89 4.12
C THR A 219 14.07 -18.15 3.27
N ILE A 220 13.95 -18.00 1.96
CA ILE A 220 15.05 -18.11 0.99
C ILE A 220 15.33 -16.69 0.47
N SER A 221 16.56 -16.21 0.65
CA SER A 221 16.98 -14.84 0.28
C SER A 221 18.20 -14.87 -0.63
N GLN A 222 18.13 -15.67 -1.71
CA GLN A 222 19.22 -15.86 -2.67
C GLN A 222 19.06 -15.04 -3.96
N HIS A 223 17.93 -14.36 -4.16
CA HIS A 223 17.76 -13.46 -5.30
C HIS A 223 18.44 -12.11 -5.03
N THR A 224 19.04 -11.55 -6.07
CA THR A 224 19.66 -10.22 -6.08
C THR A 224 18.62 -9.10 -6.18
N CYS A 225 17.49 -9.40 -6.80
CA CYS A 225 16.35 -8.50 -6.98
C CYS A 225 15.04 -9.15 -6.48
N GLY A 226 13.94 -8.39 -6.48
CA GLY A 226 12.64 -8.86 -6.00
C GLY A 226 12.11 -10.04 -6.82
N VAL A 227 11.44 -10.97 -6.16
CA VAL A 227 10.82 -12.14 -6.78
C VAL A 227 9.46 -11.73 -7.34
N THR A 228 9.24 -12.00 -8.62
CA THR A 228 8.08 -11.52 -9.40
C THR A 228 7.16 -12.63 -9.84
N SER A 229 7.64 -13.87 -9.92
CA SER A 229 6.84 -15.04 -10.31
C SER A 229 7.33 -16.30 -9.63
N LEU A 230 6.41 -17.24 -9.40
CA LEU A 230 6.68 -18.54 -8.81
C LEU A 230 5.95 -19.63 -9.57
N ALA A 231 6.57 -20.80 -9.65
CA ALA A 231 5.90 -22.04 -10.01
C ALA A 231 6.46 -23.19 -9.15
N TYR A 232 5.65 -24.22 -8.95
CA TYR A 232 6.00 -25.38 -8.15
C TYR A 232 5.88 -26.67 -8.95
N ASN A 233 6.80 -27.60 -8.76
CA ASN A 233 6.67 -28.97 -9.23
C ASN A 233 7.50 -29.92 -8.37
N ASP A 234 6.86 -30.91 -7.73
CA ASP A 234 7.49 -32.03 -7.02
C ASP A 234 8.69 -31.64 -6.12
N GLY A 235 8.45 -30.73 -5.17
CA GLY A 235 9.47 -30.25 -4.24
C GLY A 235 10.50 -29.28 -4.82
N LEU A 236 10.32 -28.84 -6.08
CA LEU A 236 11.11 -27.79 -6.72
C LEU A 236 10.31 -26.49 -6.81
N ILE A 237 10.98 -25.40 -6.47
CA ILE A 237 10.45 -24.04 -6.54
C ILE A 237 11.18 -23.31 -7.67
N PHE A 238 10.44 -22.90 -8.69
CA PHE A 238 10.94 -22.06 -9.77
C PHE A 238 10.58 -20.62 -9.44
N ALA A 239 11.56 -19.74 -9.43
CA ALA A 239 11.38 -18.36 -9.02
C ALA A 239 11.98 -17.40 -10.04
N GLY A 240 11.15 -16.55 -10.62
CA GLY A 240 11.54 -15.49 -11.53
C GLY A 240 11.71 -14.18 -10.78
N ALA A 241 12.65 -13.35 -11.22
CA ALA A 241 12.97 -12.08 -10.57
C ALA A 241 12.98 -10.88 -11.53
N TYR A 242 13.02 -9.69 -10.94
CA TYR A 242 13.09 -8.42 -11.67
C TYR A 242 14.33 -8.26 -12.55
N ASP A 243 15.43 -8.95 -12.23
CA ASP A 243 16.68 -8.90 -12.97
C ASP A 243 16.72 -9.83 -14.20
N GLY A 244 15.62 -10.53 -14.49
CA GLY A 244 15.57 -11.51 -15.59
C GLY A 244 16.13 -12.89 -15.23
N SER A 245 16.63 -13.07 -14.02
CA SER A 245 17.05 -14.38 -13.53
C SER A 245 15.85 -15.26 -13.18
N THR A 246 15.98 -16.55 -13.48
CA THR A 246 15.12 -17.60 -12.97
C THR A 246 15.97 -18.56 -12.15
N LYS A 247 15.62 -18.77 -10.89
CA LYS A 247 16.33 -19.68 -9.99
C LYS A 247 15.45 -20.86 -9.63
N ILE A 248 16.06 -22.02 -9.45
CA ILE A 248 15.39 -23.25 -9.04
C ILE A 248 15.91 -23.65 -7.67
N PHE A 249 15.00 -23.83 -6.73
CA PHE A 249 15.33 -24.21 -5.36
C PHE A 249 14.70 -25.55 -4.99
N ARG A 250 15.37 -26.29 -4.10
CA ARG A 250 14.77 -27.43 -3.42
C ARG A 250 13.95 -26.94 -2.22
N GLU A 251 12.66 -27.25 -2.19
CA GLU A 251 11.74 -26.81 -1.13
C GLU A 251 12.22 -27.21 0.28
N GLN A 252 12.62 -28.47 0.45
CA GLN A 252 12.98 -29.04 1.75
C GLN A 252 14.19 -28.36 2.37
N THR A 253 15.23 -28.05 1.59
CA THR A 253 16.51 -27.52 2.07
C THR A 253 16.63 -26.00 1.87
N GLY A 254 15.91 -25.44 0.90
CA GLY A 254 16.13 -24.07 0.41
C GLY A 254 17.40 -23.90 -0.44
N GLU A 255 18.01 -25.02 -0.86
CA GLU A 255 19.23 -25.02 -1.64
C GLU A 255 18.96 -24.59 -3.09
N LEU A 256 19.86 -23.77 -3.64
CA LEU A 256 19.83 -23.38 -5.04
C LEU A 256 20.37 -24.52 -5.91
N ILE A 257 19.53 -25.03 -6.79
CA ILE A 257 19.89 -26.10 -7.73
C ILE A 257 20.44 -25.51 -9.03
N LYS A 258 19.73 -24.51 -9.57
CA LYS A 258 20.11 -23.85 -10.83
C LYS A 258 19.87 -22.36 -10.78
N ASN A 259 20.76 -21.63 -11.44
CA ASN A 259 20.61 -20.21 -11.72
C ASN A 259 20.63 -20.01 -13.23
N LEU A 260 19.50 -19.56 -13.78
CA LEU A 260 19.27 -19.42 -15.21
C LEU A 260 19.11 -17.94 -15.52
N HIS A 261 19.86 -17.45 -16.49
CA HIS A 261 19.88 -16.04 -16.83
C HIS A 261 19.89 -15.88 -18.35
N ASP A 262 18.76 -15.52 -18.91
CA ASP A 262 18.63 -15.31 -20.36
C ASP A 262 17.55 -14.28 -20.72
N HIS A 263 16.61 -13.96 -19.82
CA HIS A 263 15.72 -12.80 -20.02
C HIS A 263 16.51 -11.51 -19.86
N GLU A 264 16.29 -10.55 -20.76
CA GLU A 264 16.91 -9.21 -20.69
C GLU A 264 16.21 -8.32 -19.67
N MET A 265 14.98 -8.68 -19.29
CA MET A 265 14.12 -7.93 -18.38
C MET A 265 13.42 -8.86 -17.38
N SER A 266 12.62 -8.30 -16.47
CA SER A 266 11.93 -9.03 -15.40
C SER A 266 11.08 -10.21 -15.87
N VAL A 267 11.09 -11.30 -15.10
CA VAL A 267 10.30 -12.52 -15.36
C VAL A 267 8.97 -12.49 -14.59
N TRP A 268 7.86 -12.30 -15.29
CA TRP A 268 6.54 -12.10 -14.68
C TRP A 268 5.67 -13.35 -14.61
N ALA A 269 6.00 -14.39 -15.37
CA ALA A 269 5.22 -15.62 -15.36
C ALA A 269 6.12 -16.85 -15.51
N LEU A 270 5.75 -17.91 -14.80
CA LEU A 270 6.38 -19.22 -14.88
C LEU A 270 5.29 -20.28 -15.00
N ALA A 271 5.54 -21.30 -15.82
CA ALA A 271 4.69 -22.48 -15.89
C ALA A 271 5.52 -23.74 -16.10
N VAL A 272 5.11 -24.85 -15.47
CA VAL A 272 5.81 -26.13 -15.56
C VAL A 272 4.94 -27.11 -16.36
N HIS A 273 5.56 -27.81 -17.31
CA HIS A 273 4.96 -28.93 -18.01
C HIS A 273 5.67 -30.22 -17.59
N VAL A 274 5.00 -30.99 -16.72
CA VAL A 274 5.57 -32.17 -16.06
C VAL A 274 5.94 -33.26 -17.07
N GLU A 275 5.08 -33.54 -18.04
CA GLU A 275 5.27 -34.65 -19.00
C GLU A 275 6.48 -34.47 -19.92
N SER A 276 6.78 -33.24 -20.34
CA SER A 276 7.95 -32.97 -21.20
C SER A 276 9.19 -32.56 -20.42
N GLU A 277 9.11 -32.54 -19.09
CA GLU A 277 10.20 -32.09 -18.21
C GLU A 277 10.72 -30.68 -18.56
N ARG A 278 9.80 -29.82 -19.05
CA ARG A 278 10.11 -28.43 -19.41
C ARG A 278 9.37 -27.43 -18.57
N PHE A 279 10.03 -26.32 -18.27
CA PHE A 279 9.34 -25.15 -17.73
C PHE A 279 9.52 -23.95 -18.66
N PHE A 280 8.58 -23.04 -18.56
CA PHE A 280 8.46 -21.85 -19.38
C PHE A 280 8.60 -20.64 -18.47
N SER A 281 9.42 -19.68 -18.89
CA SER A 281 9.50 -18.37 -18.26
C SER A 281 9.10 -17.31 -19.25
N ALA A 282 8.33 -16.31 -18.81
CA ALA A 282 7.98 -15.18 -19.63
C ALA A 282 8.13 -13.87 -18.88
N GLY A 283 8.46 -12.81 -19.61
CA GLY A 283 8.89 -11.56 -19.00
C GLY A 283 8.45 -10.30 -19.73
N SER A 284 8.97 -9.18 -19.23
CA SER A 284 8.73 -7.85 -19.80
C SER A 284 9.36 -7.67 -21.19
N ASP A 285 10.29 -8.53 -21.58
CA ASP A 285 10.90 -8.56 -22.91
C ASP A 285 9.95 -9.08 -24.01
N GLY A 286 8.74 -9.54 -23.63
CA GLY A 286 7.74 -10.07 -24.53
C GLY A 286 8.08 -11.45 -25.10
N THR A 287 9.06 -12.13 -24.50
CA THR A 287 9.49 -13.46 -24.92
C THR A 287 9.05 -14.53 -23.92
N ILE A 288 8.85 -15.75 -24.42
CA ILE A 288 8.72 -16.95 -23.60
C ILE A 288 9.96 -17.79 -23.84
N LYS A 289 10.71 -18.11 -22.78
CA LYS A 289 11.88 -18.98 -22.84
C LYS A 289 11.53 -20.37 -22.35
N VAL A 290 12.10 -21.36 -23.02
CA VAL A 290 11.84 -22.78 -22.79
C VAL A 290 13.09 -23.41 -22.20
N TRP A 291 12.91 -24.12 -21.10
CA TRP A 291 14.00 -24.67 -20.32
C TRP A 291 13.75 -26.13 -20.00
N ASP A 292 14.83 -26.89 -19.91
CA ASP A 292 14.85 -28.24 -19.34
C ASP A 292 15.55 -28.14 -17.99
N TRP A 293 14.82 -28.40 -16.92
CA TRP A 293 15.38 -28.27 -15.58
C TRP A 293 16.19 -29.51 -15.15
N LYS A 294 16.07 -30.65 -15.85
CA LYS A 294 16.83 -31.88 -15.58
C LYS A 294 18.11 -31.97 -16.40
N ALA A 295 18.19 -31.33 -17.56
CA ALA A 295 19.42 -31.28 -18.36
C ALA A 295 20.60 -30.67 -17.58
N ASP A 296 21.83 -31.12 -17.77
CA ASP A 296 22.98 -30.51 -17.07
C ASP A 296 23.28 -29.07 -17.54
N THR A 297 22.75 -28.67 -18.70
CA THR A 297 22.96 -27.34 -19.25
C THR A 297 22.00 -26.31 -18.64
N SER A 298 22.51 -25.09 -18.45
CA SER A 298 21.74 -23.91 -18.04
C SER A 298 21.31 -23.04 -19.24
N SER A 299 21.37 -23.59 -20.46
CA SER A 299 21.03 -22.87 -21.69
C SER A 299 19.54 -22.96 -21.99
N CYS A 300 18.96 -21.84 -22.43
CA CYS A 300 17.61 -21.82 -22.99
C CYS A 300 17.54 -22.70 -24.24
N ILE A 301 16.54 -23.59 -24.32
CA ILE A 301 16.32 -24.48 -25.45
C ILE A 301 15.82 -23.68 -26.66
N ARG A 302 14.89 -22.76 -26.41
CA ARG A 302 14.22 -21.95 -27.43
C ARG A 302 13.58 -20.71 -26.81
N THR A 303 13.62 -19.63 -27.58
CA THR A 303 12.91 -18.39 -27.27
C THR A 303 11.75 -18.20 -28.23
N LEU A 304 10.54 -18.01 -27.72
CA LEU A 304 9.32 -17.75 -28.46
C LEU A 304 9.05 -16.24 -28.46
N THR A 305 9.04 -15.61 -29.63
CA THR A 305 9.03 -14.15 -29.79
C THR A 305 7.79 -13.60 -30.51
N LYS A 306 6.66 -14.33 -30.46
CA LYS A 306 5.45 -13.90 -31.20
C LYS A 306 4.60 -12.84 -30.50
N HIS A 307 4.83 -12.57 -29.21
CA HIS A 307 4.16 -11.47 -28.51
C HIS A 307 4.90 -10.15 -28.76
N SER A 308 4.15 -9.06 -28.90
CA SER A 308 4.72 -7.72 -29.11
C SER A 308 4.72 -6.85 -27.85
N GLY A 309 4.34 -7.43 -26.72
CA GLY A 309 4.22 -6.76 -25.43
C GLY A 309 4.63 -7.69 -24.28
N LYS A 310 4.63 -7.16 -23.06
CA LYS A 310 4.98 -7.88 -21.84
C LYS A 310 4.06 -9.08 -21.66
N ILE A 311 4.57 -10.18 -21.13
CA ILE A 311 3.77 -11.38 -20.85
C ILE A 311 3.61 -11.48 -19.34
N TYR A 312 2.38 -11.47 -18.86
CA TYR A 312 2.06 -11.42 -17.44
C TYR A 312 1.51 -12.72 -16.88
N GLY A 313 0.90 -13.56 -17.72
CA GLY A 313 0.36 -14.86 -17.31
C GLY A 313 0.86 -15.99 -18.20
N LEU A 314 1.19 -17.13 -17.58
CA LEU A 314 1.45 -18.40 -18.24
C LEU A 314 0.71 -19.51 -17.50
N VAL A 315 0.00 -20.37 -18.23
CA VAL A 315 -0.54 -21.60 -17.67
C VAL A 315 -0.32 -22.75 -18.63
N VAL A 316 -0.07 -23.93 -18.08
CA VAL A 316 -0.02 -25.17 -18.83
C VAL A 316 -1.20 -26.03 -18.40
N ASN A 317 -2.02 -26.46 -19.36
CA ASN A 317 -3.13 -27.37 -19.11
C ASN A 317 -3.41 -28.24 -20.34
N ASN A 318 -3.68 -29.53 -20.13
CA ASN A 318 -3.99 -30.50 -21.18
C ASN A 318 -3.00 -30.46 -22.36
N ASN A 319 -1.68 -30.49 -22.05
CA ASN A 319 -0.59 -30.44 -23.01
C ASN A 319 -0.64 -29.20 -23.96
N ARG A 320 -1.14 -28.07 -23.45
CA ARG A 320 -1.12 -26.78 -24.12
C ARG A 320 -0.59 -25.72 -23.16
N LEU A 321 0.25 -24.84 -23.68
CA LEU A 321 0.71 -23.65 -22.97
C LEU A 321 -0.13 -22.46 -23.45
N TYR A 322 -0.61 -21.64 -22.52
CA TYR A 322 -1.33 -20.41 -22.80
C TYR A 322 -0.54 -19.24 -22.23
N SER A 323 -0.47 -18.15 -22.98
CA SER A 323 0.21 -16.92 -22.55
C SER A 323 -0.69 -15.70 -22.69
N ALA A 324 -0.72 -14.85 -21.66
CA ALA A 324 -1.44 -13.57 -21.63
C ALA A 324 -0.45 -12.42 -21.71
N SER A 325 -0.75 -11.45 -22.57
CA SER A 325 0.17 -10.35 -22.83
C SER A 325 -0.51 -8.98 -22.82
N SER A 326 0.29 -7.97 -22.51
CA SER A 326 -0.04 -6.55 -22.68
C SER A 326 -0.29 -6.17 -24.14
N ASP A 327 0.02 -7.04 -25.11
CA ASP A 327 -0.36 -6.86 -26.52
C ASP A 327 -1.84 -7.15 -26.81
N LYS A 328 -2.64 -7.37 -25.76
CA LYS A 328 -4.09 -7.61 -25.81
C LYS A 328 -4.47 -8.98 -26.37
N THR A 329 -3.50 -9.86 -26.56
CA THR A 329 -3.72 -11.20 -27.11
C THR A 329 -3.42 -12.29 -26.09
N ILE A 330 -4.13 -13.40 -26.27
CA ILE A 330 -3.80 -14.67 -25.62
C ILE A 330 -3.27 -15.60 -26.71
N LYS A 331 -2.13 -16.24 -26.48
CA LYS A 331 -1.58 -17.20 -27.44
C LYS A 331 -1.60 -18.61 -26.87
N VAL A 332 -1.93 -19.57 -27.72
CA VAL A 332 -1.91 -20.99 -27.42
C VAL A 332 -0.71 -21.61 -28.12
N TRP A 333 0.05 -22.42 -27.39
CA TRP A 333 1.28 -23.04 -27.85
C TRP A 333 1.26 -24.53 -27.57
N ASP A 334 1.94 -25.26 -28.44
CA ASP A 334 2.29 -26.65 -28.18
C ASP A 334 3.59 -26.68 -27.34
N PRO A 335 3.59 -27.24 -26.13
CA PRO A 335 4.77 -27.26 -25.25
C PRO A 335 5.90 -28.19 -25.76
N VAL A 336 5.61 -29.07 -26.73
CA VAL A 336 6.56 -30.00 -27.33
C VAL A 336 7.16 -29.42 -28.61
N THR A 337 6.31 -29.07 -29.58
CA THR A 337 6.76 -28.52 -30.89
C THR A 337 7.13 -27.05 -30.81
N LEU A 338 6.67 -26.34 -29.77
CA LEU A 338 6.93 -24.93 -29.52
C LEU A 338 6.34 -24.01 -30.59
N GLU A 339 5.35 -24.51 -31.33
CA GLU A 339 4.60 -23.76 -32.31
C GLU A 339 3.41 -23.03 -31.66
N ASN A 340 3.05 -21.88 -32.22
CA ASN A 340 1.83 -21.18 -31.84
C ASN A 340 0.67 -21.78 -32.61
N LEU A 341 -0.24 -22.43 -31.89
CA LEU A 341 -1.42 -23.12 -32.42
C LEU A 341 -2.58 -22.16 -32.69
N ALA A 342 -2.76 -21.16 -31.83
CA ALA A 342 -3.85 -20.20 -31.94
C ALA A 342 -3.49 -18.85 -31.30
N THR A 343 -4.19 -17.79 -31.72
CA THR A 343 -4.18 -16.48 -31.07
C THR A 343 -5.62 -16.06 -30.83
N PHE A 344 -5.99 -15.82 -29.57
CA PHE A 344 -7.30 -15.29 -29.21
C PHE A 344 -7.20 -13.78 -29.05
N THR A 345 -8.15 -13.08 -29.66
CA THR A 345 -8.27 -11.62 -29.64
C THR A 345 -9.67 -11.25 -29.16
N GLY A 346 -9.78 -10.17 -28.38
CA GLY A 346 -11.08 -9.70 -27.89
C GLY A 346 -11.02 -8.85 -26.62
N HIS A 347 -9.91 -8.87 -25.88
CA HIS A 347 -9.63 -7.83 -24.89
C HIS A 347 -9.31 -6.51 -25.60
N THR A 348 -9.79 -5.39 -25.05
CA THR A 348 -9.55 -4.05 -25.59
C THR A 348 -8.30 -3.39 -25.01
N ASP A 349 -7.76 -3.97 -23.94
CA ASP A 349 -6.49 -3.60 -23.33
C ASP A 349 -5.65 -4.85 -22.95
N GLY A 350 -4.52 -4.66 -22.28
CA GLY A 350 -3.61 -5.73 -21.88
C GLY A 350 -4.29 -6.85 -21.08
N VAL A 351 -3.80 -8.07 -21.25
CA VAL A 351 -4.25 -9.23 -20.47
C VAL A 351 -3.25 -9.47 -19.34
N ASN A 352 -3.72 -9.34 -18.10
CA ASN A 352 -2.90 -9.34 -16.90
C ASN A 352 -2.67 -10.75 -16.35
N ASN A 353 -3.67 -11.61 -16.39
CA ASN A 353 -3.46 -13.02 -16.06
C ASN A 353 -4.47 -13.94 -16.77
N LEU A 354 -4.24 -15.24 -16.67
CA LEU A 354 -5.10 -16.27 -17.23
C LEU A 354 -5.05 -17.55 -16.38
N ILE A 355 -6.16 -18.27 -16.35
CA ILE A 355 -6.24 -19.61 -15.77
C ILE A 355 -6.93 -20.56 -16.72
N ALA A 356 -6.47 -21.80 -16.70
CA ALA A 356 -7.20 -22.89 -17.30
C ALA A 356 -8.29 -23.37 -16.35
N MET A 357 -9.49 -23.57 -16.90
CA MET A 357 -10.63 -24.09 -16.17
C MET A 357 -10.94 -25.51 -16.65
N GLU A 358 -11.77 -26.20 -15.88
CA GLU A 358 -12.36 -27.47 -16.30
C GLU A 358 -13.18 -27.31 -17.59
N ASN A 359 -13.40 -28.43 -18.30
CA ASN A 359 -14.20 -28.51 -19.52
C ASN A 359 -13.65 -27.71 -20.71
N GLY A 360 -12.33 -27.48 -20.76
CA GLY A 360 -11.70 -26.81 -21.90
C GLY A 360 -12.03 -25.33 -22.01
N LYS A 361 -12.33 -24.69 -20.87
CA LYS A 361 -12.51 -23.24 -20.78
C LYS A 361 -11.23 -22.56 -20.30
N LEU A 362 -11.08 -21.29 -20.67
CA LEU A 362 -10.02 -20.42 -20.17
C LEU A 362 -10.68 -19.16 -19.60
N ALA A 363 -10.26 -18.69 -18.42
CA ALA A 363 -10.64 -17.39 -17.91
C ALA A 363 -9.44 -16.45 -17.96
N THR A 364 -9.67 -15.20 -18.36
CA THR A 364 -8.62 -14.18 -18.45
C THR A 364 -9.02 -12.89 -17.76
N ALA A 365 -8.05 -12.29 -17.07
CA ALA A 365 -8.15 -10.99 -16.41
C ALA A 365 -7.55 -9.91 -17.31
N GLY A 366 -8.30 -8.84 -17.57
CA GLY A 366 -7.87 -7.75 -18.45
C GLY A 366 -7.76 -6.40 -17.74
N SER A 367 -6.80 -5.58 -18.20
CA SER A 367 -6.73 -4.14 -17.90
C SER A 367 -7.92 -3.37 -18.49
N ASP A 368 -8.70 -3.99 -19.38
CA ASP A 368 -9.98 -3.44 -19.84
C ASP A 368 -11.12 -3.57 -18.81
N SER A 369 -10.79 -3.83 -17.54
CA SER A 369 -11.74 -4.00 -16.43
C SER A 369 -12.73 -5.14 -16.67
N SER A 370 -12.31 -6.17 -17.43
CA SER A 370 -13.16 -7.32 -17.74
C SER A 370 -12.50 -8.66 -17.45
N VAL A 371 -13.33 -9.61 -17.05
CA VAL A 371 -12.98 -11.04 -17.08
C VAL A 371 -13.65 -11.66 -18.30
N LYS A 372 -12.87 -12.34 -19.14
CA LYS A 372 -13.40 -13.04 -20.32
C LYS A 372 -13.25 -14.54 -20.16
N ILE A 373 -14.32 -15.26 -20.52
CA ILE A 373 -14.33 -16.72 -20.56
C ILE A 373 -14.27 -17.15 -22.02
N TRP A 374 -13.34 -18.04 -22.33
CA TRP A 374 -13.05 -18.51 -23.68
C TRP A 374 -13.28 -20.01 -23.79
N ASP A 375 -13.76 -20.42 -24.95
CA ASP A 375 -13.74 -21.81 -25.37
C ASP A 375 -12.39 -22.12 -26.02
N VAL A 376 -11.61 -23.04 -25.46
CA VAL A 376 -10.26 -23.36 -25.95
C VAL A 376 -10.30 -24.01 -27.33
N ALA A 377 -11.36 -24.77 -27.65
CA ALA A 377 -11.47 -25.50 -28.90
C ALA A 377 -11.71 -24.57 -30.10
N SER A 378 -12.62 -23.61 -29.94
CA SER A 378 -13.00 -22.65 -31.00
C SER A 378 -12.25 -21.32 -30.91
N GLY A 379 -11.64 -21.00 -29.78
CA GLY A 379 -10.99 -19.71 -29.52
C GLY A 379 -11.95 -18.53 -29.40
N LYS A 380 -13.25 -18.80 -29.23
CA LYS A 380 -14.29 -17.76 -29.09
C LYS A 380 -14.46 -17.35 -27.64
N CYS A 381 -14.70 -16.07 -27.42
CA CYS A 381 -15.15 -15.55 -26.14
C CYS A 381 -16.62 -15.97 -25.93
N LEU A 382 -16.86 -16.81 -24.92
CA LEU A 382 -18.18 -17.29 -24.51
C LEU A 382 -18.91 -16.28 -23.64
N HIS A 383 -18.18 -15.61 -22.75
CA HIS A 383 -18.75 -14.69 -21.77
C HIS A 383 -17.78 -13.54 -21.46
N THR A 384 -18.33 -12.36 -21.16
CA THR A 384 -17.58 -11.19 -20.71
C THR A 384 -18.26 -10.63 -19.46
N ILE A 385 -17.52 -10.60 -18.36
CA ILE A 385 -17.91 -10.00 -17.09
C ILE A 385 -17.24 -8.62 -17.04
N SER A 386 -18.02 -7.55 -17.18
CA SER A 386 -17.52 -6.17 -17.25
C SER A 386 -18.14 -5.27 -16.19
N SER A 387 -18.37 -5.82 -14.99
CA SER A 387 -18.95 -5.09 -13.85
C SER A 387 -17.92 -4.35 -13.00
N HIS A 388 -16.63 -4.48 -13.32
CA HIS A 388 -15.54 -3.95 -12.50
C HIS A 388 -15.31 -2.46 -12.76
N SER A 389 -15.07 -1.70 -11.69
CA SER A 389 -14.73 -0.27 -11.74
C SER A 389 -13.28 0.00 -12.10
N SER A 390 -12.44 -1.04 -12.10
CA SER A 390 -10.99 -0.93 -12.25
C SER A 390 -10.43 -2.18 -12.94
N GLU A 391 -9.15 -2.11 -13.31
CA GLU A 391 -8.42 -3.18 -13.97
C GLU A 391 -8.51 -4.49 -13.17
N VAL A 392 -8.71 -5.61 -13.87
CA VAL A 392 -8.65 -6.93 -13.25
C VAL A 392 -7.21 -7.41 -13.32
N LEU A 393 -6.61 -7.67 -12.15
CA LEU A 393 -5.21 -8.04 -12.03
C LEU A 393 -5.02 -9.55 -12.12
N ASP A 394 -5.87 -10.31 -11.42
CA ASP A 394 -5.81 -11.76 -11.41
C ASP A 394 -7.19 -12.40 -11.41
N VAL A 395 -7.24 -13.66 -11.82
CA VAL A 395 -8.41 -14.52 -11.80
C VAL A 395 -8.04 -15.91 -11.29
N THR A 396 -8.85 -16.48 -10.41
CA THR A 396 -8.72 -17.89 -9.98
C THR A 396 -10.09 -18.54 -9.89
N ALA A 397 -10.16 -19.87 -9.88
CA ALA A 397 -11.42 -20.61 -9.86
C ALA A 397 -11.32 -21.84 -8.96
N GLY A 398 -12.42 -22.18 -8.30
CA GLY A 398 -12.55 -23.39 -7.50
C GLY A 398 -13.89 -23.49 -6.79
N ASP A 399 -14.29 -24.71 -6.44
CA ASP A 399 -15.60 -25.05 -5.83
C ASP A 399 -16.79 -24.34 -6.50
N ASN A 400 -16.83 -24.38 -7.83
CA ASN A 400 -17.86 -23.74 -8.66
C ASN A 400 -17.97 -22.21 -8.52
N MET A 401 -16.90 -21.56 -8.07
CA MET A 401 -16.75 -20.10 -8.01
C MET A 401 -15.58 -19.61 -8.86
N LEU A 402 -15.73 -18.40 -9.37
CA LEU A 402 -14.70 -17.64 -10.07
C LEU A 402 -14.39 -16.39 -9.24
N PHE A 403 -13.12 -16.15 -8.98
CA PHE A 403 -12.65 -15.01 -8.21
C PHE A 403 -11.83 -14.11 -9.11
N ALA A 404 -12.08 -12.81 -9.05
CA ALA A 404 -11.36 -11.81 -9.81
C ALA A 404 -10.86 -10.72 -8.87
N SER A 405 -9.55 -10.49 -8.83
CA SER A 405 -8.99 -9.38 -8.07
C SER A 405 -8.90 -8.14 -8.94
N THR A 406 -9.22 -7.00 -8.35
CA THR A 406 -9.21 -5.70 -9.02
C THR A 406 -8.17 -4.77 -8.41
N TYR A 407 -7.73 -3.81 -9.22
CA TYR A 407 -6.77 -2.79 -8.82
C TYR A 407 -7.28 -1.88 -7.69
N ASP A 408 -8.58 -1.87 -7.38
CA ASP A 408 -9.15 -1.14 -6.24
C ASP A 408 -9.11 -1.91 -4.91
N ALA A 409 -8.24 -2.93 -4.78
CA ALA A 409 -8.06 -3.76 -3.59
C ALA A 409 -9.26 -4.64 -3.21
N VAL A 410 -10.12 -4.92 -4.18
CA VAL A 410 -11.34 -5.74 -4.02
C VAL A 410 -11.18 -7.08 -4.74
N ILE A 411 -11.80 -8.12 -4.19
CA ILE A 411 -11.93 -9.41 -4.87
C ILE A 411 -13.40 -9.69 -5.08
N HIS A 412 -13.81 -9.90 -6.32
CA HIS A 412 -15.17 -10.24 -6.70
C HIS A 412 -15.31 -11.75 -6.89
N ALA A 413 -16.36 -12.33 -6.31
CA ALA A 413 -16.70 -13.73 -6.46
C ALA A 413 -17.94 -13.88 -7.35
N TYR A 414 -17.87 -14.80 -8.30
CA TYR A 414 -18.94 -15.12 -9.25
C TYR A 414 -19.25 -16.61 -9.22
N ASN A 415 -20.49 -16.97 -9.52
CA ASN A 415 -20.87 -18.37 -9.71
C ASN A 415 -20.41 -18.86 -11.08
N LEU A 416 -19.76 -20.01 -11.17
CA LEU A 416 -19.23 -20.52 -12.45
C LEU A 416 -20.29 -21.02 -13.44
N ASN A 417 -21.50 -21.32 -12.96
CA ASN A 417 -22.57 -21.83 -13.82
C ASN A 417 -23.21 -20.73 -14.66
N ASP A 418 -23.45 -19.56 -14.07
CA ASP A 418 -24.19 -18.45 -14.70
C ASP A 418 -23.43 -17.12 -14.70
N TYR A 419 -22.23 -17.08 -14.10
CA TYR A 419 -21.38 -15.89 -13.96
C TYR A 419 -22.06 -14.74 -13.21
N THR A 420 -23.06 -15.04 -12.37
CA THR A 420 -23.70 -14.04 -11.51
C THR A 420 -22.80 -13.66 -10.34
N PRO A 421 -22.78 -12.39 -9.91
CA PRO A 421 -22.01 -11.96 -8.76
C PRO A 421 -22.58 -12.56 -7.48
N VAL A 422 -21.72 -13.21 -6.69
CA VAL A 422 -22.09 -13.87 -5.42
C VAL A 422 -21.71 -13.01 -4.23
N ALA A 423 -20.47 -12.51 -4.22
CA ALA A 423 -19.94 -11.75 -3.11
C ALA A 423 -18.80 -10.83 -3.53
N THR A 424 -18.47 -9.89 -2.64
CA THR A 424 -17.34 -9.00 -2.78
C THR A 424 -16.54 -9.06 -1.48
N LEU A 425 -15.26 -9.40 -1.60
CA LEU A 425 -14.32 -9.51 -0.48
C LEU A 425 -13.47 -8.24 -0.45
N SER A 426 -13.53 -7.52 0.66
CA SER A 426 -12.75 -6.30 0.89
C SER A 426 -11.99 -6.44 2.21
N GLY A 427 -10.75 -5.97 2.25
CA GLY A 427 -9.95 -6.00 3.48
C GLY A 427 -8.45 -5.82 3.29
N HIS A 428 -7.96 -5.90 2.05
CA HIS A 428 -6.63 -5.40 1.70
C HIS A 428 -6.63 -3.87 1.64
N ASN A 429 -5.50 -3.26 1.98
CA ASN A 429 -5.35 -1.81 1.91
C ASN A 429 -4.94 -1.34 0.52
N TRP A 430 -4.23 -2.18 -0.22
CA TRP A 430 -3.70 -1.94 -1.57
C TRP A 430 -4.05 -3.11 -2.49
N GLU A 431 -3.62 -3.01 -3.74
CA GLU A 431 -4.05 -3.87 -4.84
C GLU A 431 -3.75 -5.35 -4.56
N VAL A 432 -4.66 -6.23 -5.00
CA VAL A 432 -4.51 -7.68 -4.86
C VAL A 432 -3.93 -8.23 -6.16
N TRP A 433 -2.63 -8.52 -6.11
CA TRP A 433 -1.84 -8.85 -7.29
C TRP A 433 -2.04 -10.30 -7.76
N GLN A 434 -2.16 -11.24 -6.82
CA GLN A 434 -2.36 -12.65 -7.17
C GLN A 434 -3.35 -13.34 -6.21
N LEU A 435 -4.13 -14.26 -6.76
CA LEU A 435 -5.09 -15.11 -6.10
C LEU A 435 -4.74 -16.58 -6.32
N GLU A 436 -4.94 -17.39 -5.28
CA GLU A 436 -4.79 -18.83 -5.40
C GLU A 436 -5.84 -19.55 -4.56
N TYR A 437 -6.55 -20.49 -5.19
CA TYR A 437 -7.61 -21.23 -4.54
C TYR A 437 -7.16 -22.65 -4.18
N THR A 438 -7.48 -23.09 -2.97
CA THR A 438 -7.29 -24.49 -2.57
C THR A 438 -8.29 -24.90 -1.50
N ASN A 439 -8.95 -26.04 -1.71
CA ASN A 439 -9.72 -26.75 -0.68
C ASN A 439 -10.64 -25.84 0.17
N GLY A 440 -11.48 -25.02 -0.48
CA GLY A 440 -12.39 -24.13 0.24
C GLY A 440 -11.78 -22.84 0.80
N SER A 441 -10.49 -22.60 0.54
CA SER A 441 -9.76 -21.42 0.99
C SER A 441 -9.22 -20.67 -0.21
N LEU A 442 -9.51 -19.38 -0.26
CA LEU A 442 -8.89 -18.46 -1.22
C LEU A 442 -7.75 -17.74 -0.52
N PHE A 443 -6.57 -17.72 -1.13
CA PHE A 443 -5.46 -16.90 -0.71
C PHE A 443 -5.34 -15.69 -1.64
N SER A 444 -5.04 -14.53 -1.07
CA SER A 444 -4.78 -13.30 -1.82
C SER A 444 -3.47 -12.66 -1.38
N ALA A 445 -2.59 -12.41 -2.34
CA ALA A 445 -1.34 -11.68 -2.17
C ALA A 445 -1.52 -10.23 -2.61
N SER A 446 -1.12 -9.29 -1.75
CA SER A 446 -1.32 -7.86 -1.99
C SER A 446 -0.03 -7.05 -1.87
N PHE A 447 -0.06 -5.87 -2.48
CA PHE A 447 0.98 -4.87 -2.32
C PHE A 447 1.02 -4.28 -0.91
N ASP A 448 -0.01 -4.47 -0.09
CA ASP A 448 -0.03 -4.06 1.32
C ASP A 448 0.89 -4.88 2.25
N HIS A 449 1.78 -5.69 1.67
CA HIS A 449 2.74 -6.57 2.33
C HIS A 449 2.12 -7.78 3.03
N THR A 450 0.82 -8.02 2.86
CA THR A 450 0.10 -9.11 3.51
C THR A 450 -0.39 -10.16 2.52
N ILE A 451 -0.53 -11.37 3.04
CA ILE A 451 -1.31 -12.42 2.38
C ILE A 451 -2.52 -12.68 3.26
N LYS A 452 -3.71 -12.73 2.67
CA LYS A 452 -4.94 -13.06 3.39
C LYS A 452 -5.48 -14.40 2.96
N ARG A 453 -6.07 -15.13 3.90
CA ARG A 453 -6.87 -16.32 3.63
C ARG A 453 -8.34 -15.97 3.85
N TRP A 454 -9.18 -16.37 2.90
CA TRP A 454 -10.61 -16.19 2.91
C TRP A 454 -11.25 -17.58 2.96
N ASN A 455 -12.12 -17.79 3.95
CA ASN A 455 -12.85 -19.05 4.06
C ASN A 455 -14.10 -18.98 3.17
N MET A 456 -14.14 -19.87 2.17
CA MET A 456 -15.20 -19.89 1.16
C MET A 456 -16.26 -20.98 1.41
N ARG A 457 -16.08 -21.80 2.46
CA ARG A 457 -16.99 -22.93 2.77
C ARG A 457 -18.20 -22.51 3.60
N ASN A 458 -18.03 -21.51 4.47
CA ASN A 458 -19.11 -20.99 5.28
C ASN A 458 -19.69 -19.78 4.55
N GLN A 459 -21.02 -19.70 4.42
CA GLN A 459 -21.77 -18.65 3.69
C GLN A 459 -21.39 -17.19 4.04
N MET A 460 -20.56 -16.98 5.07
CA MET A 460 -20.05 -15.67 5.50
C MET A 460 -18.86 -15.15 4.68
N MET A 461 -18.19 -15.96 3.85
CA MET A 461 -17.10 -15.54 2.94
C MET A 461 -16.19 -14.46 3.53
N ALA A 462 -15.45 -14.79 4.59
CA ALA A 462 -14.73 -13.82 5.39
C ALA A 462 -13.23 -14.13 5.46
N CYS A 463 -12.44 -13.08 5.64
CA CYS A 463 -11.01 -13.19 5.96
C CYS A 463 -10.87 -13.86 7.33
N ASP A 464 -10.21 -15.01 7.39
CA ASP A 464 -10.01 -15.76 8.63
C ASP A 464 -8.55 -15.74 9.11
N LEU A 465 -7.60 -15.40 8.23
CA LEU A 465 -6.18 -15.30 8.57
C LEU A 465 -5.49 -14.20 7.74
N THR A 466 -4.56 -13.48 8.37
CA THR A 466 -3.68 -12.52 7.69
C THR A 466 -2.24 -12.84 8.03
N LEU A 467 -1.48 -13.31 7.03
CA LEU A 467 -0.06 -13.59 7.14
C LEU A 467 0.72 -12.30 6.94
N LYS A 468 1.59 -12.01 7.91
CA LYS A 468 2.52 -10.88 7.89
C LYS A 468 3.93 -11.42 8.03
N GLY A 469 4.86 -10.90 7.24
CA GLY A 469 6.26 -11.31 7.31
C GLY A 469 7.11 -10.80 6.17
N HIS A 470 6.52 -10.52 5.02
CA HIS A 470 7.18 -9.79 3.94
C HIS A 470 7.32 -8.30 4.29
N GLN A 471 8.39 -7.69 3.77
CA GLN A 471 8.70 -6.26 3.95
C GLN A 471 8.49 -5.46 2.65
N GLY A 472 7.94 -6.09 1.62
CA GLY A 472 7.76 -5.54 0.29
C GLY A 472 6.48 -6.06 -0.36
N PHE A 473 6.25 -5.70 -1.62
CA PHE A 473 5.05 -6.11 -2.35
C PHE A 473 5.09 -7.61 -2.61
N VAL A 474 4.02 -8.32 -2.25
CA VAL A 474 3.90 -9.75 -2.52
C VAL A 474 3.42 -9.90 -3.97
N HIS A 475 4.32 -10.32 -4.85
CA HIS A 475 4.06 -10.42 -6.30
C HIS A 475 3.68 -11.82 -6.75
N ALA A 476 4.08 -12.85 -6.00
CA ALA A 476 3.93 -14.21 -6.45
C ALA A 476 3.45 -15.12 -5.33
N MET A 477 2.61 -16.09 -5.68
CA MET A 477 2.09 -17.12 -4.81
C MET A 477 1.93 -18.42 -5.60
N THR A 478 2.30 -19.54 -4.98
CA THR A 478 2.05 -20.87 -5.51
C THR A 478 1.89 -21.87 -4.36
N LEU A 479 1.07 -22.88 -4.55
CA LEU A 479 0.90 -23.99 -3.62
C LEU A 479 1.92 -25.10 -3.90
N GLY A 480 2.65 -25.45 -2.84
CA GLY A 480 3.47 -26.66 -2.78
C GLY A 480 2.75 -27.83 -2.13
N ASN A 481 3.52 -28.87 -1.78
CA ASN A 481 3.01 -30.03 -1.04
C ASN A 481 2.63 -29.62 0.40
N CYS A 482 1.36 -29.25 0.59
CA CYS A 482 0.78 -28.74 1.84
C CYS A 482 1.42 -27.44 2.37
N ASN A 483 2.11 -26.69 1.52
CA ASN A 483 2.74 -25.41 1.88
C ASN A 483 2.26 -24.32 0.94
N LEU A 484 2.14 -23.10 1.44
CA LEU A 484 2.00 -21.91 0.59
C LEU A 484 3.39 -21.33 0.37
N ILE A 485 3.74 -21.00 -0.87
CA ILE A 485 5.04 -20.42 -1.21
C ILE A 485 4.77 -19.04 -1.78
N THR A 486 5.40 -18.01 -1.22
CA THR A 486 5.18 -16.63 -1.63
C THR A 486 6.48 -15.93 -1.99
N GLY A 487 6.45 -15.13 -3.05
CA GLY A 487 7.56 -14.38 -3.58
C GLY A 487 7.28 -12.88 -3.47
N CYS A 488 8.30 -12.14 -3.07
CA CYS A 488 8.15 -10.73 -2.72
C CYS A 488 9.24 -9.85 -3.32
N ALA A 489 8.89 -8.57 -3.52
CA ALA A 489 9.81 -7.51 -3.91
C ALA A 489 10.99 -7.32 -2.94
N ASP A 490 10.84 -7.77 -1.69
CA ASP A 490 11.90 -7.78 -0.67
C ASP A 490 13.02 -8.82 -0.93
N ARG A 491 12.98 -9.49 -2.10
CA ARG A 491 13.96 -10.49 -2.57
C ARG A 491 13.88 -11.82 -1.84
N THR A 492 12.82 -12.03 -1.08
CA THR A 492 12.60 -13.27 -0.33
C THR A 492 11.52 -14.12 -0.94
N ILE A 493 11.73 -15.44 -0.82
CA ILE A 493 10.70 -16.45 -0.97
C ILE A 493 10.41 -16.98 0.43
N LYS A 494 9.14 -16.98 0.84
CA LYS A 494 8.71 -17.55 2.11
C LYS A 494 7.89 -18.80 1.86
N ILE A 495 8.15 -19.83 2.66
CA ILE A 495 7.38 -21.07 2.67
C ILE A 495 6.60 -21.09 3.97
N TRP A 496 5.28 -21.23 3.85
CA TRP A 496 4.33 -21.19 4.95
C TRP A 496 3.66 -22.56 5.10
N ARG A 497 3.53 -23.03 6.34
CA ARG A 497 2.95 -24.33 6.68
C ARG A 497 2.07 -24.22 7.92
#